data_AF-A0A845R6G5-F1
#
_entry.id   AF-A0A845R6G5-F1
#
_cell.length_a   1.000
_cell.length_b   1.000
_cell.length_c   1.000
_cell.angle_alpha   90.00
_cell.angle_beta   90.00
_cell.angle_gamma   90.00
#
_symmetry.space_group_name_H-M   'P 1'
#
loop_
_entity.id
_entity.type
_entity.pdbx_description
1 polymer ?
#
loop_
_entity_poly.entity_id
_entity_poly.type
_entity_poly.pdbx_seq_one_letter_code
_entity_poly.pdbx_strand_id
1 'polypeptide(L)'
;MQLRQEYMQKKLEESQDKSEVEIMPGDGWFSLELDPDLDKLKPQQRYRRYKNLLKNIPPYDQDDPSQVKNRINSYFHFCNENDIAISPADLAKWLKISSGTLRRWRNGEYRSSTHQKLIEDAWDSIEGDLVNSLRTGAISPPSGIFLLKNWFNYKDVQDLVVAPKNPLGELQNLEELRKRIEGTVIIEEEKE
;
A
#
# COMPACT_ATOMS: atom_id res chain seq x y z
N MET A 1 -0.39 -12.98 29.55
CA MET A 1 -0.81 -11.75 30.27
C MET A 1 0.29 -11.24 31.21
N GLN A 2 0.83 -12.06 32.13
CA GLN A 2 1.93 -11.66 33.06
C GLN A 2 3.26 -11.30 32.36
N LEU A 3 3.73 -12.14 31.43
CA LEU A 3 4.98 -11.91 30.67
C LEU A 3 5.02 -10.57 29.93
N ARG A 4 3.85 -10.04 29.56
CA ARG A 4 3.72 -8.77 28.86
C ARG A 4 3.79 -7.58 29.81
N GLN A 5 3.19 -7.69 31.00
CA GLN A 5 3.31 -6.67 32.04
C GLN A 5 4.74 -6.57 32.54
N GLU A 6 5.41 -7.70 32.72
CA GLU A 6 6.83 -7.77 33.11
C GLU A 6 7.76 -7.17 32.03
N TYR A 7 7.50 -7.48 30.74
CA TYR A 7 8.25 -6.89 29.63
C TYR A 7 8.10 -5.36 29.55
N MET A 8 6.88 -4.86 29.78
CA MET A 8 6.60 -3.42 29.77
C MET A 8 7.25 -2.71 30.95
N GLN A 9 7.20 -3.29 32.16
CA GLN A 9 7.88 -2.71 33.33
C GLN A 9 9.39 -2.68 33.14
N LYS A 10 9.97 -3.76 32.64
CA LYS A 10 11.41 -3.83 32.36
C LYS A 10 11.86 -2.79 31.33
N LYS A 11 11.05 -2.56 30.29
CA LYS A 11 11.33 -1.52 29.28
C LYS A 11 11.19 -0.10 29.82
N LEU A 12 10.29 0.12 30.77
CA LEU A 12 10.11 1.39 31.47
C LEU A 12 11.32 1.74 32.36
N GLU A 13 11.90 0.72 33.00
CA GLU A 13 13.07 0.85 33.86
C GLU A 13 14.39 1.03 33.09
N GLU A 14 14.49 0.46 31.88
CA GLU A 14 15.71 0.49 31.05
C GLU A 14 15.88 1.78 30.21
N SER A 15 14.84 2.62 30.07
CA SER A 15 14.90 3.84 29.25
C SER A 15 15.44 5.05 30.03
N GLN A 16 16.59 5.58 29.62
CA GLN A 16 17.21 6.78 30.22
C GLN A 16 16.77 8.11 29.58
N ASP A 17 15.96 8.07 28.52
CA ASP A 17 15.44 9.25 27.84
C ASP A 17 13.94 9.41 28.12
N LYS A 18 13.63 10.29 29.07
CA LYS A 18 12.25 10.56 29.53
C LYS A 18 11.35 11.14 28.43
N SER A 19 11.91 11.64 27.33
CA SER A 19 11.14 12.12 26.18
C SER A 19 10.52 10.97 25.36
N GLU A 20 11.05 9.75 25.42
CA GLU A 20 10.41 8.56 24.83
C GLU A 20 9.31 7.97 25.73
N VAL A 21 9.40 8.17 27.06
CA VAL A 21 8.51 7.57 28.06
C VAL A 21 7.22 8.38 28.26
N GLU A 22 7.28 9.71 28.15
CA GLU A 22 6.11 10.61 28.28
C GLU A 22 5.14 10.51 27.09
N ILE A 23 5.57 9.80 26.04
CA ILE A 23 4.95 9.73 24.73
C ILE A 23 4.35 8.33 24.44
N MET A 24 4.46 7.37 25.37
CA MET A 24 3.66 6.15 25.28
C MET A 24 2.21 6.44 25.69
N PRO A 25 1.21 5.93 24.95
CA PRO A 25 -0.16 6.41 25.04
C PRO A 25 -0.74 6.16 26.43
N GLY A 26 -1.01 7.25 27.16
CA GLY A 26 -1.56 7.22 28.50
C GLY A 26 -2.77 6.30 28.60
N ASP A 27 -2.71 5.38 29.56
CA ASP A 27 -3.70 4.74 30.45
C ASP A 27 -5.21 4.66 30.09
N GLY A 28 -5.72 5.33 29.06
CA GLY A 28 -7.07 5.19 28.51
C GLY A 28 -7.13 4.58 27.09
N TRP A 29 -6.01 4.47 26.36
CA TRP A 29 -5.97 3.85 25.03
C TRP A 29 -6.02 2.32 25.09
N PHE A 30 -5.41 1.74 26.14
CA PHE A 30 -5.35 0.30 26.42
C PHE A 30 -6.63 -0.24 27.10
N SER A 31 -7.55 0.64 27.50
CA SER A 31 -8.82 0.27 28.14
C SER A 31 -9.98 0.11 27.15
N LEU A 32 -9.72 0.17 25.84
CA LEU A 32 -10.50 -0.67 24.95
C LEU A 32 -10.15 -2.10 25.32
N GLU A 33 -10.89 -2.66 26.28
CA GLU A 33 -10.78 -4.06 26.67
C GLU A 33 -10.58 -4.87 25.39
N LEU A 34 -9.41 -5.52 25.27
CA LEU A 34 -9.23 -6.56 24.28
C LEU A 34 -10.43 -7.48 24.46
N ASP A 35 -11.33 -7.48 23.48
CA ASP A 35 -12.48 -8.37 23.49
C ASP A 35 -11.89 -9.78 23.64
N PRO A 36 -12.13 -10.49 24.75
CA PRO A 36 -11.47 -11.78 25.01
C PRO A 36 -11.84 -12.84 23.97
N ASP A 37 -12.80 -12.53 23.09
CA ASP A 37 -13.29 -13.35 22.00
C ASP A 37 -12.91 -12.82 20.60
N LEU A 38 -12.05 -11.80 20.48
CA LEU A 38 -11.66 -11.26 19.16
C LEU A 38 -11.04 -12.36 18.27
N ASP A 39 -10.24 -13.24 18.85
CA ASP A 39 -9.63 -14.38 18.17
C ASP A 39 -10.66 -15.37 17.63
N LYS A 40 -11.84 -15.45 18.26
CA LYS A 40 -12.95 -16.32 17.84
C LYS A 40 -13.76 -15.73 16.68
N LEU A 41 -13.57 -14.45 16.36
CA LEU A 41 -14.27 -13.77 15.27
C LEU A 41 -13.58 -13.98 13.92
N LYS A 42 -14.38 -14.04 12.85
CA LYS A 42 -13.85 -14.01 11.49
C LYS A 42 -13.17 -12.66 11.21
N PRO A 43 -12.15 -12.58 10.34
CA PRO A 43 -11.40 -11.34 10.06
C PRO A 43 -12.30 -10.13 9.73
N GLN A 44 -13.34 -10.33 8.94
CA GLN A 44 -14.33 -9.32 8.59
C GLN A 44 -15.14 -8.78 9.80
N GLN A 45 -15.39 -9.62 10.80
CA GLN A 45 -16.09 -9.22 12.02
C GLN A 45 -15.16 -8.42 12.94
N ARG A 46 -13.88 -8.82 13.04
CA ARG A 46 -12.82 -8.05 13.72
C ARG A 46 -12.72 -6.64 13.11
N TYR A 47 -12.68 -6.55 11.78
CA TYR A 47 -12.61 -5.28 11.06
C TYR A 47 -13.85 -4.38 11.26
N ARG A 48 -15.05 -4.96 11.36
CA ARG A 48 -16.28 -4.19 11.65
C ARG A 48 -16.28 -3.64 13.08
N ARG A 49 -15.77 -4.40 14.05
CA ARG A 49 -15.58 -3.90 15.42
C ARG A 49 -14.54 -2.78 15.45
N TYR A 50 -13.38 -2.96 14.79
CA TYR A 50 -12.38 -1.91 14.58
C TYR A 50 -12.98 -0.58 14.10
N LYS A 51 -13.87 -0.62 13.09
CA LYS A 51 -14.52 0.60 12.57
C LYS A 51 -15.37 1.35 13.60
N ASN A 52 -15.94 0.66 14.58
CA ASN A 52 -16.67 1.32 15.66
C ASN A 52 -15.72 1.94 16.69
N LEU A 53 -14.59 1.27 16.97
CA LEU A 53 -13.55 1.78 17.87
C LEU A 53 -12.92 3.06 17.33
N LEU A 54 -12.74 3.16 16.01
CA LEU A 54 -12.28 4.38 15.33
C LEU A 54 -13.09 5.62 15.73
N LYS A 55 -14.37 5.50 16.11
CA LYS A 55 -15.21 6.64 16.50
C LYS A 55 -14.80 7.25 17.84
N ASN A 56 -14.33 6.41 18.76
CA ASN A 56 -14.06 6.78 20.15
C ASN A 56 -12.60 7.18 20.39
N ILE A 57 -11.80 7.15 19.35
CA ILE A 57 -10.39 7.54 19.39
C ILE A 57 -10.27 9.02 19.82
N PRO A 58 -9.54 9.32 20.92
CA PRO A 58 -9.31 10.68 21.36
C PRO A 58 -8.80 11.64 20.28
N PRO A 59 -9.22 12.92 20.34
CA PRO A 59 -8.63 13.95 19.51
C PRO A 59 -7.15 14.10 19.86
N TYR A 60 -6.37 14.55 18.88
CA TYR A 60 -4.95 14.86 19.02
C TYR A 60 -4.64 16.03 18.11
N ASP A 61 -3.56 16.75 18.39
CA ASP A 61 -3.11 17.83 17.53
C ASP A 61 -2.47 17.28 16.26
N GLN A 62 -3.05 17.63 15.11
CA GLN A 62 -2.56 17.22 13.79
C GLN A 62 -1.44 18.11 13.26
N ASP A 63 -1.13 19.22 13.92
CA ASP A 63 -0.01 20.09 13.58
C ASP A 63 1.27 19.74 14.34
N ASP A 64 1.14 19.05 15.49
CA ASP A 64 2.27 18.56 16.28
C ASP A 64 2.85 17.25 15.71
N PRO A 65 4.08 17.25 15.17
CA PRO A 65 4.69 16.07 14.56
C PRO A 65 4.90 14.93 15.55
N SER A 66 5.15 15.25 16.83
CA SER A 66 5.36 14.25 17.87
C SER A 66 4.06 13.48 18.14
N GLN A 67 2.94 14.18 18.30
CA GLN A 67 1.64 13.54 18.46
C GLN A 67 1.23 12.72 17.23
N VAL A 68 1.51 13.20 16.02
CA VAL A 68 1.29 12.44 14.78
C VAL A 68 2.10 11.15 14.77
N LYS A 69 3.40 11.20 15.11
CA LYS A 69 4.26 10.01 15.20
C LYS A 69 3.69 8.99 16.20
N ASN A 70 3.27 9.45 17.37
CA ASN A 70 2.71 8.59 18.41
C ASN A 70 1.43 7.92 17.93
N ARG A 71 0.62 8.68 17.18
CA ARG A 71 -0.61 8.19 16.62
C ARG A 71 -0.38 7.13 15.53
N ILE A 72 0.62 7.33 14.68
CA ILE A 72 1.07 6.33 13.71
C ILE A 72 1.54 5.06 14.43
N ASN A 73 2.38 5.17 15.45
CA ASN A 73 2.86 4.02 16.21
C ASN A 73 1.72 3.26 16.90
N SER A 74 0.76 3.98 17.47
CA SER A 74 -0.42 3.36 18.10
C SER A 74 -1.28 2.57 17.10
N TYR A 75 -1.33 3.00 15.83
CA TYR A 75 -2.03 2.29 14.77
C TYR A 75 -1.36 0.93 14.48
N PHE A 76 -0.04 0.93 14.26
CA PHE A 76 0.70 -0.30 14.01
C PHE A 76 0.64 -1.26 15.20
N HIS A 77 0.81 -0.74 16.40
CA HIS A 77 0.68 -1.51 17.63
C HIS A 77 -0.70 -2.17 17.74
N PHE A 78 -1.76 -1.39 17.51
CA PHE A 78 -3.13 -1.89 17.51
C PHE A 78 -3.35 -2.97 16.45
N CYS A 79 -2.91 -2.77 15.21
CA CYS A 79 -3.02 -3.76 14.14
C CYS A 79 -2.31 -5.07 14.48
N ASN A 80 -1.09 -4.98 15.05
CA ASN A 80 -0.30 -6.14 15.45
C ASN A 80 -0.95 -6.92 16.59
N GLU A 81 -1.47 -6.23 17.62
CA GLU A 81 -2.13 -6.89 18.75
C GLU A 81 -3.40 -7.63 18.38
N ASN A 82 -4.12 -7.12 17.38
CA ASN A 82 -5.45 -7.60 17.01
C ASN A 82 -5.45 -8.48 15.75
N ASP A 83 -4.27 -8.77 15.20
CA ASP A 83 -4.10 -9.54 13.96
C ASP A 83 -4.96 -8.95 12.81
N ILE A 84 -4.85 -7.63 12.62
CA ILE A 84 -5.58 -6.87 11.61
C ILE A 84 -4.61 -6.44 10.51
N ALA A 85 -4.95 -6.78 9.27
CA ALA A 85 -4.21 -6.33 8.09
C ALA A 85 -4.09 -4.81 8.03
N ILE A 86 -2.87 -4.33 7.77
CA ILE A 86 -2.54 -2.91 7.77
C ILE A 86 -2.86 -2.33 6.38
N SER A 87 -3.36 -1.09 6.32
CA SER A 87 -3.64 -0.42 5.05
C SER A 87 -3.46 1.10 5.12
N PRO A 88 -3.05 1.78 4.02
CA PRO A 88 -2.90 3.23 4.03
C PRO A 88 -4.23 3.96 4.26
N ALA A 89 -5.33 3.37 3.80
CA ALA A 89 -6.67 3.91 3.99
C ALA A 89 -7.11 3.86 5.46
N ASP A 90 -6.73 2.82 6.20
CA ASP A 90 -7.05 2.69 7.62
C ASP A 90 -6.12 3.54 8.48
N LEU A 91 -4.84 3.68 8.11
CA LEU A 91 -3.93 4.68 8.71
C LEU A 91 -4.50 6.10 8.58
N ALA A 92 -4.99 6.49 7.40
CA ALA A 92 -5.60 7.81 7.20
C ALA A 92 -6.80 8.04 8.13
N LYS A 93 -7.66 7.03 8.30
CA LYS A 93 -8.80 7.10 9.23
C LYS A 93 -8.35 7.17 10.68
N TRP A 94 -7.30 6.45 11.05
CA TRP A 94 -6.72 6.48 12.40
C TRP A 94 -6.19 7.88 12.76
N LEU A 95 -5.60 8.55 11.77
CA LEU A 95 -5.15 9.94 11.83
C LEU A 95 -6.28 10.97 11.62
N LYS A 96 -7.53 10.54 11.43
CA LYS A 96 -8.69 11.43 11.22
C LYS A 96 -8.51 12.38 10.03
N ILE A 97 -7.86 11.90 8.96
CA ILE A 97 -7.66 12.63 7.71
C ILE A 97 -8.21 11.83 6.52
N SER A 98 -8.39 12.49 5.38
CA SER A 98 -8.72 11.78 4.14
C SER A 98 -7.49 11.05 3.58
N SER A 99 -7.71 9.95 2.86
CA SER A 99 -6.63 9.23 2.16
C SER A 99 -5.86 10.14 1.19
N GLY A 100 -6.56 11.09 0.57
CA GLY A 100 -5.93 12.11 -0.28
C GLY A 100 -4.98 13.00 0.52
N THR A 101 -5.38 13.47 1.70
CA THR A 101 -4.51 14.25 2.59
C THR A 101 -3.27 13.46 3.03
N LEU A 102 -3.42 12.19 3.40
CA LEU A 102 -2.29 11.34 3.74
C LEU A 102 -1.29 11.23 2.59
N ARG A 103 -1.78 11.05 1.35
CA ARG A 103 -0.93 11.01 0.14
C ARG A 103 -0.23 12.35 -0.12
N ARG A 104 -0.91 13.47 0.09
CA ARG A 104 -0.31 14.81 -0.05
C ARG A 104 0.79 15.08 0.98
N TRP A 105 0.63 14.62 2.22
CA TRP A 105 1.69 14.67 3.24
C TRP A 105 2.90 13.84 2.83
N ARG A 106 2.67 12.60 2.36
CA ARG A 106 3.73 11.72 1.83
C ARG A 106 4.48 12.36 0.67
N ASN A 107 3.76 13.00 -0.26
CA ASN A 107 4.37 13.64 -1.42
C ASN A 107 5.09 14.96 -1.08
N GLY A 108 5.03 15.42 0.17
CA GLY A 108 5.60 16.70 0.57
C GLY A 108 4.90 17.92 -0.05
N GLU A 109 3.66 17.77 -0.53
CA GLU A 109 2.89 18.89 -1.11
C GLU A 109 2.64 20.00 -0.07
N TYR A 110 2.48 19.61 1.19
CA TYR A 110 2.52 20.49 2.35
C TYR A 110 2.95 19.71 3.60
N ARG A 111 3.50 20.42 4.60
CA ARG A 111 4.12 19.82 5.81
C ARG A 111 5.31 18.88 5.50
N SER A 112 6.07 19.20 4.45
CA SER A 112 7.27 18.45 4.03
C SER A 112 8.36 18.40 5.10
N SER A 113 8.57 19.49 5.83
CA SER A 113 9.60 19.57 6.88
C SER A 113 9.27 18.80 8.15
N THR A 114 8.00 18.44 8.36
CA THR A 114 7.53 17.91 9.65
C THR A 114 6.88 16.54 9.54
N HIS A 115 5.95 16.36 8.60
CA HIS A 115 5.08 15.18 8.54
C HIS A 115 5.51 14.19 7.47
N GLN A 116 6.09 14.67 6.37
CA GLN A 116 6.40 13.84 5.21
C GLN A 116 7.19 12.60 5.57
N LYS A 117 8.33 12.77 6.26
CA LYS A 117 9.19 11.64 6.64
C LYS A 117 8.47 10.61 7.52
N LEU A 118 7.64 11.07 8.47
CA LEU A 118 6.83 10.20 9.33
C LEU A 118 5.84 9.37 8.51
N ILE A 119 5.22 9.98 7.50
CA ILE A 119 4.29 9.28 6.62
C ILE A 119 5.02 8.36 5.65
N GLU A 120 6.18 8.74 5.13
CA GLU A 120 7.03 7.88 4.29
C GLU A 120 7.45 6.62 5.04
N ASP A 121 8.00 6.75 6.25
CA ASP A 121 8.41 5.62 7.09
C ASP A 121 7.22 4.66 7.38
N ALA A 122 6.05 5.23 7.68
CA ALA A 122 4.82 4.46 7.87
C ALA A 122 4.37 3.78 6.57
N TRP A 123 4.45 4.47 5.44
CA TRP A 123 4.04 3.93 4.14
C TRP A 123 4.90 2.75 3.73
N ASP A 124 6.21 2.87 3.88
CA ASP A 124 7.19 1.82 3.56
C ASP A 124 7.01 0.60 4.48
N SER A 125 6.63 0.82 5.75
CA SER A 125 6.28 -0.26 6.67
C SER A 125 5.06 -1.05 6.20
N ILE A 126 4.02 -0.36 5.69
CA ILE A 126 2.82 -1.00 5.12
C ILE A 126 3.17 -1.76 3.84
N GLU A 127 4.04 -1.19 3.01
CA GLU A 127 4.55 -1.85 1.81
C GLU A 127 5.25 -3.17 2.13
N GLY A 128 6.17 -3.13 3.09
CA GLY A 128 6.92 -4.29 3.55
C GLY A 128 6.01 -5.40 4.08
N ASP A 129 5.00 -5.05 4.88
CA ASP A 129 4.03 -6.01 5.40
C ASP A 129 3.19 -6.66 4.29
N LEU A 130 2.75 -5.88 3.30
CA LEU A 130 2.01 -6.40 2.14
C LEU A 130 2.87 -7.33 1.29
N VAL A 131 4.14 -6.97 1.04
CA VAL A 131 5.10 -7.81 0.32
C VAL A 131 5.38 -9.11 1.09
N ASN A 132 5.53 -9.03 2.41
CA ASN A 132 5.71 -10.22 3.25
C ASN A 132 4.46 -11.12 3.21
N SER A 133 3.26 -10.55 3.28
CA SER A 133 1.99 -11.26 3.18
C SER A 133 1.81 -11.97 1.84
N LEU A 134 2.32 -11.38 0.75
CA LEU A 134 2.40 -12.03 -0.56
C LEU A 134 3.40 -13.19 -0.57
N ARG A 135 4.59 -12.98 0.01
CA ARG A 135 5.66 -13.98 0.07
C ARG A 135 5.26 -15.22 0.89
N THR A 136 4.53 -15.04 1.98
CA THR A 136 4.05 -16.13 2.85
C THR A 136 2.79 -16.81 2.32
N GLY A 137 2.14 -16.23 1.31
CA GLY A 137 0.88 -16.72 0.76
C GLY A 137 -0.36 -16.38 1.59
N ALA A 138 -0.25 -15.45 2.56
CA ALA A 138 -1.38 -14.97 3.35
C ALA A 138 -2.42 -14.23 2.48
N ILE A 139 -1.97 -13.62 1.38
CA ILE A 139 -2.83 -12.93 0.40
C ILE A 139 -2.66 -13.58 -0.97
N SER A 140 -3.76 -13.73 -1.70
CA SER A 140 -3.71 -14.23 -3.08
C SER A 140 -2.84 -13.31 -3.97
N PRO A 141 -1.93 -13.84 -4.80
CA PRO A 141 -1.06 -13.03 -5.64
C PRO A 141 -1.77 -11.98 -6.50
N PRO A 142 -2.90 -12.28 -7.18
CA PRO A 142 -3.61 -11.27 -7.98
C PRO A 142 -4.10 -10.08 -7.15
N SER A 143 -4.60 -10.34 -5.93
CA SER A 143 -5.08 -9.28 -5.04
C SER A 143 -3.92 -8.44 -4.52
N GLY A 144 -2.83 -9.07 -4.09
CA GLY A 144 -1.66 -8.35 -3.61
C GLY A 144 -1.00 -7.49 -4.71
N ILE A 145 -0.88 -8.01 -5.93
CA ILE A 145 -0.38 -7.24 -7.09
C ILE A 145 -1.27 -6.03 -7.36
N PHE A 146 -2.60 -6.19 -7.31
CA PHE A 146 -3.53 -5.08 -7.49
C PHE A 146 -3.33 -3.99 -6.42
N LEU A 147 -3.16 -4.39 -5.15
CA LEU A 147 -2.90 -3.45 -4.06
C LEU A 147 -1.54 -2.75 -4.23
N LEU A 148 -0.49 -3.48 -4.59
CA LEU A 148 0.85 -2.93 -4.82
C LEU A 148 0.85 -1.86 -5.91
N LYS A 149 0.16 -2.12 -7.03
CA LYS A 149 0.01 -1.15 -8.12
C LYS A 149 -0.73 0.11 -7.70
N ASN A 150 -1.82 -0.04 -6.94
CA ASN A 150 -2.67 1.08 -6.55
C ASN A 150 -2.06 1.95 -5.43
N TRP A 151 -1.43 1.34 -4.44
CA TRP A 151 -0.96 2.05 -3.25
C TRP A 151 0.50 2.50 -3.36
N PHE A 152 1.34 1.71 -4.03
CA PHE A 152 2.79 1.91 -4.09
C PHE A 152 3.31 2.19 -5.51
N ASN A 153 2.40 2.40 -6.47
CA ASN A 153 2.72 2.70 -7.88
C ASN A 153 3.60 1.64 -8.57
N TYR A 154 3.52 0.38 -8.16
CA TYR A 154 4.17 -0.71 -8.87
C TYR A 154 3.63 -0.79 -10.31
N LYS A 155 4.46 -1.24 -11.25
CA LYS A 155 4.09 -1.34 -12.67
C LYS A 155 4.55 -2.67 -13.24
N ASP A 156 3.69 -3.26 -14.07
CA ASP A 156 4.13 -4.36 -14.93
C ASP A 156 4.82 -3.72 -16.14
N VAL A 157 6.07 -4.12 -16.39
CA VAL A 157 6.81 -3.72 -17.58
C VAL A 157 6.80 -4.91 -18.54
N GLN A 158 6.34 -4.67 -19.78
CA GLN A 158 6.33 -5.66 -20.85
C GLN A 158 7.03 -5.06 -22.07
N ASP A 159 8.14 -5.68 -22.45
CA ASP A 159 8.86 -5.32 -23.67
C ASP A 159 8.26 -6.10 -24.85
N LEU A 160 7.54 -5.39 -25.72
CA LEU A 160 6.98 -5.97 -26.94
C LEU A 160 7.94 -5.71 -28.11
N VAL A 161 8.72 -6.73 -28.47
CA VAL A 161 9.47 -6.71 -29.74
C VAL A 161 8.48 -7.04 -30.86
N VAL A 162 7.93 -6.00 -31.47
CA VAL A 162 7.14 -6.15 -32.68
C VAL A 162 8.12 -6.45 -33.81
N ALA A 163 8.35 -7.73 -34.09
CA ALA A 163 8.98 -8.11 -35.34
C ALA A 163 8.08 -7.59 -36.47
N PRO A 164 8.59 -6.75 -37.39
CA PRO A 164 7.79 -6.33 -38.53
C PRO A 164 7.38 -7.60 -39.28
N LYS A 165 6.09 -7.92 -39.27
CA LYS A 165 5.55 -8.85 -40.25
C LYS A 165 5.84 -8.19 -41.58
N ASN A 166 6.79 -8.73 -42.34
CA ASN A 166 7.07 -8.25 -43.68
C ASN A 166 5.73 -8.26 -44.42
N PRO A 167 5.13 -7.09 -44.77
CA PRO A 167 3.82 -7.06 -45.41
C PRO A 167 3.86 -7.75 -46.79
N LEU A 168 5.07 -8.03 -47.28
CA LEU A 168 5.38 -8.74 -48.52
C LEU A 168 5.60 -10.26 -48.34
N GLY A 169 5.46 -10.83 -47.14
CA GLY A 169 5.77 -12.25 -46.88
C GLY A 169 7.29 -12.53 -46.88
N GLU A 170 7.72 -13.80 -46.93
CA GLU A 170 9.11 -14.11 -47.33
C GLU A 170 9.37 -13.45 -48.69
N LEU A 171 10.50 -12.76 -48.84
CA LEU A 171 10.88 -12.15 -50.12
C LEU A 171 10.88 -13.22 -51.21
N GLN A 172 9.77 -13.33 -51.95
CA GLN A 172 9.73 -14.14 -53.15
C GLN A 172 10.79 -13.57 -54.09
N ASN A 173 11.60 -14.48 -54.62
CA ASN A 173 12.74 -14.18 -55.47
C ASN A 173 12.32 -13.18 -56.57
N LEU A 174 13.22 -12.27 -56.95
CA LEU A 174 12.90 -11.10 -57.79
C LEU A 174 12.24 -11.47 -59.13
N GLU A 175 12.47 -12.71 -59.58
CA GLU A 175 11.84 -13.32 -60.76
C GLU A 175 10.34 -13.64 -60.59
N GLU A 176 9.91 -14.09 -59.41
CA GLU A 176 8.49 -14.41 -59.14
C GLU A 176 7.63 -13.15 -59.05
N LEU A 177 8.20 -12.07 -58.51
CA LEU A 177 7.56 -10.74 -58.47
C LEU A 177 7.30 -10.20 -59.89
N ARG A 178 8.27 -10.35 -60.80
CA ARG A 178 8.14 -9.89 -62.19
C ARG A 178 6.98 -10.59 -62.91
N LYS A 179 6.88 -11.91 -62.79
CA LYS A 179 5.79 -12.69 -63.42
C LYS A 179 4.39 -12.26 -62.96
N ARG A 180 4.25 -11.82 -61.71
CA ARG A 180 2.96 -11.40 -61.17
C ARG A 180 2.55 -10.01 -61.66
N ILE A 181 3.51 -9.10 -61.82
CA ILE A 181 3.26 -7.76 -62.34
C ILE A 181 2.85 -7.81 -63.82
N GLU A 182 3.52 -8.64 -64.62
CA GLU A 182 3.19 -8.83 -66.05
C GLU A 182 1.76 -9.34 -66.28
N GLY A 183 1.23 -10.17 -65.38
CA GLY A 183 -0.15 -10.67 -65.49
C GLY A 183 -1.25 -9.68 -65.14
N THR A 184 -0.93 -8.50 -64.59
CA THR A 184 -1.92 -7.55 -64.02
C THR A 184 -2.05 -6.25 -64.82
N VAL A 185 -1.25 -6.05 -65.89
CA VAL A 185 -1.36 -4.85 -66.73
C VAL A 185 -2.60 -4.96 -67.63
N ILE A 186 -3.69 -4.33 -67.20
CA ILE A 186 -4.86 -4.08 -68.05
C ILE A 186 -4.51 -2.86 -68.92
N ILE A 187 -4.38 -3.08 -70.23
CA ILE A 187 -4.21 -2.02 -71.21
C ILE A 187 -5.59 -1.39 -71.42
N GLU A 188 -5.82 -0.18 -70.90
CA GLU A 188 -6.97 0.63 -71.28
C GLU A 188 -6.72 1.15 -72.70
N GLU A 189 -7.36 0.55 -73.70
CA GLU A 189 -7.41 1.09 -75.06
C GLU A 189 -8.28 2.36 -75.06
N GLU A 190 -7.64 3.52 -75.20
CA GLU A 190 -8.31 4.78 -75.57
C GLU A 190 -9.03 4.59 -76.91
N LYS A 191 -10.37 4.63 -76.89
CA LYS A 191 -11.19 4.72 -78.09
C LYS A 191 -11.44 6.20 -78.42
N GLU A 192 -10.98 6.61 -79.60
CA GLU A 192 -11.37 7.83 -80.32
C GLU A 192 -12.88 7.92 -80.56
#